data_AF-A0A0A2HX50-F1
#
_entry.id   AF-A0A0A2HX50-F1
#
_cell.length_a   1.000
_cell.length_b   1.000
_cell.length_c   1.000
_cell.angle_alpha   90.00
_cell.angle_beta   90.00
_cell.angle_gamma   90.00
#
_symmetry.space_group_name_H-M   'P 1'
#
loop_
_entity.id
_entity.type
_entity.pdbx_description
1 polymer ?
#
loop_
_entity_poly.entity_id
_entity_poly.type
_entity_poly.pdbx_seq_one_letter_code
_entity_poly.pdbx_strand_id
1 'polypeptide(L)'
;MECGGKTITDCSSIILVPKIAITEPGYITTVTVGASAHAKHEFHTMAQMAYFQFQDGELEIAPLEGSVRVSVRGEAEVLVAGLALYRDTEGRFHALMHEGQDGKRLIEAAYRFCTRWIRLDI
;
A
#
# COMPACT_ATOMS: atom_id res chain seq x y z
N MET A 1 1.96 15.60 23.73
CA MET A 1 1.87 15.40 22.28
C MET A 1 1.55 13.94 22.07
N GLU A 2 0.27 13.64 21.85
CA GLU A 2 -0.12 12.29 21.43
C GLU A 2 0.24 12.20 19.95
N CYS A 3 1.25 11.39 19.60
CA CYS A 3 1.49 11.01 18.21
C CYS A 3 0.27 10.18 17.79
N GLY A 4 -0.75 10.83 17.24
CA GLY A 4 -1.93 10.19 16.68
C GLY A 4 -1.50 9.24 15.57
N GLY A 5 -1.46 7.95 15.86
CA GLY A 5 -1.17 6.91 14.89
C GLY A 5 -2.46 6.25 14.44
N LYS A 6 -2.68 6.14 13.13
CA LYS A 6 -3.82 5.40 12.59
C LYS A 6 -3.51 3.91 12.59
N THR A 7 -4.37 3.11 13.19
CA THR A 7 -4.26 1.65 13.13
C THR A 7 -5.25 1.13 12.08
N ILE A 8 -4.77 0.34 11.13
CA ILE A 8 -5.62 -0.35 10.16
C ILE A 8 -5.85 -1.77 10.70
N THR A 9 -7.06 -2.04 11.18
CA THR A 9 -7.44 -3.35 11.76
C THR A 9 -8.22 -4.22 10.79
N ASP A 10 -8.96 -3.59 9.87
CA ASP A 10 -9.96 -4.27 9.03
C ASP A 10 -9.47 -4.38 7.58
N CYS A 11 -8.21 -4.76 7.37
CA CYS A 11 -7.65 -4.99 6.04
C CYS A 11 -7.54 -6.48 5.70
N SER A 12 -8.00 -6.84 4.50
CA SER A 12 -7.73 -8.17 3.93
C SER A 12 -6.34 -8.23 3.29
N SER A 13 -5.96 -7.19 2.56
CA SER A 13 -4.66 -7.07 1.89
C SER A 13 -4.19 -5.61 1.88
N ILE A 14 -2.90 -5.37 2.07
CA ILE A 14 -2.31 -4.03 2.11
C ILE A 14 -0.91 -4.02 1.49
N ILE A 15 -0.63 -2.93 0.77
CA ILE A 15 0.68 -2.56 0.23
C ILE A 15 1.09 -1.28 0.94
N LEU A 16 2.19 -1.36 1.69
CA LEU A 16 2.83 -0.21 2.31
C LEU A 16 3.97 0.26 1.42
N VAL A 17 3.92 1.53 1.03
CA VAL A 17 4.88 2.15 0.12
C VAL A 17 5.53 3.33 0.85
N PRO A 18 6.63 3.08 1.58
CA PRO A 18 7.37 4.14 2.25
C PRO A 18 7.89 5.19 1.26
N LYS A 19 8.09 6.42 1.72
CA LYS A 19 8.68 7.50 0.90
C LYS A 19 9.98 7.07 0.19
N ILE A 20 10.82 6.30 0.88
CA ILE A 20 12.09 5.79 0.35
C ILE A 20 11.91 4.81 -0.83
N ALA A 21 10.73 4.20 -0.98
CA ALA A 21 10.43 3.28 -2.08
C ALA A 21 10.51 3.91 -3.48
N ILE A 22 10.42 5.25 -3.56
CA ILE A 22 10.61 6.01 -4.80
C ILE A 22 12.01 5.77 -5.39
N THR A 23 13.02 5.61 -4.53
CA THR A 23 14.41 5.35 -4.92
C THR A 23 14.81 3.90 -4.70
N GLU A 24 14.28 3.27 -3.64
CA GLU A 24 14.62 1.91 -3.21
C GLU A 24 13.36 1.04 -3.04
N PRO A 25 12.85 0.43 -4.13
CA PRO A 25 11.59 -0.33 -4.10
C PRO A 25 11.58 -1.52 -3.14
N GLY A 26 12.75 -1.97 -2.65
CA GLY A 26 12.86 -3.08 -1.70
C GLY A 26 12.26 -2.82 -0.32
N TYR A 27 11.91 -1.57 0.00
CA TYR A 27 11.20 -1.20 1.22
C TYR A 27 9.67 -1.27 1.10
N ILE A 28 9.14 -1.70 -0.05
CA ILE A 28 7.71 -1.92 -0.21
C ILE A 28 7.34 -3.22 0.52
N THR A 29 6.39 -3.13 1.43
CA THR A 29 5.90 -4.27 2.20
C THR A 29 4.49 -4.63 1.75
N THR A 30 4.21 -5.92 1.58
CA THR A 30 2.87 -6.41 1.25
C THR A 30 2.40 -7.41 2.28
N VAL A 31 1.18 -7.25 2.77
CA VAL A 31 0.62 -8.08 3.83
C VAL A 31 -0.80 -8.50 3.43
N THR A 32 -1.15 -9.77 3.64
CA THR A 32 -2.51 -10.28 3.39
C THR A 32 -2.91 -11.33 4.43
N VAL A 33 -4.21 -11.38 4.74
CA VAL A 33 -4.79 -12.46 5.55
C VAL A 33 -5.04 -13.72 4.71
N GLY A 34 -5.10 -13.59 3.38
CA GLY A 34 -5.37 -14.67 2.42
C GLY A 34 -4.24 -15.68 2.23
N ALA A 35 -4.53 -16.79 1.53
CA ALA A 35 -3.54 -17.82 1.23
C ALA A 35 -2.50 -17.32 0.20
N SER A 36 -1.23 -17.65 0.43
CA SER A 36 -0.08 -17.05 -0.26
C SER A 36 0.00 -17.29 -1.77
N ALA A 37 -0.61 -18.36 -2.29
CA ALA A 37 -0.48 -18.78 -3.69
C ALA A 37 -1.01 -17.75 -4.71
N HIS A 38 -2.00 -16.93 -4.32
CA HIS A 38 -2.58 -15.90 -5.19
C HIS A 38 -2.27 -14.45 -4.76
N ALA A 39 -1.58 -14.28 -3.63
CA ALA A 39 -1.33 -12.97 -3.02
C ALA A 39 -0.62 -12.00 -3.97
N LYS A 40 0.38 -12.47 -4.73
CA LYS A 40 1.10 -11.62 -5.71
C LYS A 40 0.17 -11.04 -6.78
N HIS A 41 -0.81 -11.81 -7.27
CA HIS A 41 -1.75 -11.37 -8.31
C HIS A 41 -2.74 -10.35 -7.76
N GLU A 42 -3.15 -10.52 -6.50
CA GLU A 42 -3.98 -9.55 -5.80
C GLU A 42 -3.24 -8.22 -5.62
N PHE A 43 -2.00 -8.24 -5.11
CA PHE A 43 -1.21 -7.02 -4.95
C PHE A 43 -0.91 -6.34 -6.29
N HIS A 44 -0.67 -7.11 -7.35
CA HIS A 44 -0.52 -6.55 -8.69
C HIS A 44 -1.81 -5.87 -9.18
N THR A 45 -2.96 -6.52 -9.01
CA THR A 45 -4.27 -5.95 -9.36
C THR A 45 -4.53 -4.65 -8.59
N MET A 46 -4.26 -4.64 -7.29
CA MET A 46 -4.40 -3.44 -6.45
C MET A 46 -3.52 -2.30 -6.92
N ALA A 47 -2.23 -2.56 -7.15
CA ALA A 47 -1.29 -1.54 -7.61
C ALA A 47 -1.62 -1.04 -9.02
N GLN A 48 -2.07 -1.93 -9.90
CA GLN A 48 -2.51 -1.58 -11.25
C GLN A 48 -3.76 -0.69 -11.23
N MET A 49 -4.75 -1.04 -10.41
CA MET A 49 -5.97 -0.26 -10.24
C MET A 49 -5.67 1.14 -9.69
N ALA A 50 -4.83 1.24 -8.66
CA ALA A 50 -4.37 2.53 -8.13
C ALA A 50 -3.68 3.38 -9.20
N TYR A 51 -2.82 2.77 -10.01
CA TYR A 51 -2.09 3.45 -11.07
C TYR A 51 -3.00 4.04 -12.13
N PHE A 52 -3.94 3.25 -12.67
CA PHE A 52 -4.85 3.74 -13.71
C PHE A 52 -5.87 4.74 -13.17
N GLN A 53 -6.50 4.46 -12.02
CA GLN A 53 -7.42 5.41 -11.39
C GLN A 53 -6.73 6.75 -11.08
N PHE A 54 -5.47 6.73 -10.66
CA PHE A 54 -4.73 7.97 -10.43
C PHE A 54 -4.47 8.74 -11.73
N GLN A 55 -4.15 8.04 -12.83
CA GLN A 55 -3.94 8.67 -14.15
C GLN A 55 -5.23 9.27 -14.71
N ASP A 56 -6.35 8.61 -14.48
CA ASP A 56 -7.66 9.05 -14.94
C ASP A 56 -8.29 10.10 -14.00
N GLY A 57 -7.62 10.42 -12.88
CA GLY A 57 -8.10 11.37 -11.88
C GLY A 57 -9.26 10.85 -11.01
N GLU A 58 -9.50 9.54 -11.03
CA GLU A 58 -10.57 8.85 -10.31
C GLU A 58 -10.13 8.30 -8.95
N LEU A 59 -8.82 8.24 -8.67
CA LEU A 59 -8.33 7.72 -7.40
C LEU A 59 -8.52 8.76 -6.28
N GLU A 60 -9.44 8.47 -5.37
CA GLU A 60 -9.57 9.20 -4.11
C GLU A 60 -8.47 8.76 -3.14
N ILE A 61 -7.50 9.65 -2.88
CA ILE A 61 -6.46 9.45 -1.88
C ILE A 61 -6.83 10.22 -0.62
N ALA A 62 -7.23 9.52 0.43
CA ALA A 62 -7.53 10.16 1.70
C ALA A 62 -6.24 10.52 2.45
N PRO A 63 -6.20 11.69 3.13
CA PRO A 63 -5.03 12.10 3.89
C PRO A 63 -4.80 11.15 5.07
N LEU A 64 -3.53 10.99 5.40
CA LEU A 64 -3.08 10.17 6.51
C LEU A 64 -2.28 11.00 7.49
N GLU A 65 -2.84 11.16 8.69
CA GLU A 65 -2.20 11.86 9.78
C GLU A 65 -1.41 10.88 10.66
N GLY A 66 -0.15 11.23 10.93
CA GLY A 66 0.77 10.42 11.73
C GLY A 66 1.06 9.04 11.14
N SER A 67 1.80 8.22 11.89
CA SER A 67 2.24 6.91 11.40
C SER A 67 1.08 5.92 11.32
N VAL A 68 1.09 5.09 10.29
CA VAL A 68 0.21 3.91 10.21
C VAL A 68 0.90 2.70 10.79
N ARG A 69 0.18 1.99 11.68
CA ARG A 69 0.58 0.66 12.14
C ARG A 69 -0.37 -0.38 11.54
N VAL A 70 0.21 -1.38 10.89
CA VAL A 70 -0.49 -2.56 10.40
C VAL A 70 -0.02 -3.73 11.25
N SER A 71 -0.95 -4.50 11.80
CA SER A 71 -0.61 -5.71 12.57
C SER A 71 -1.28 -6.91 11.92
N VAL A 72 -0.47 -7.85 11.42
CA VAL A 72 -0.97 -9.11 10.84
C VAL A 72 -0.14 -10.26 11.36
N ARG A 73 -0.82 -11.28 11.90
CA ARG A 73 -0.21 -12.52 12.41
C ARG A 73 0.92 -12.32 13.44
N GLY A 74 0.88 -11.23 14.21
CA GLY A 74 1.85 -10.93 15.28
C GLY A 74 3.04 -10.06 14.83
N GLU A 75 3.20 -9.83 13.53
CA GLU A 75 4.16 -8.87 13.00
C GLU A 75 3.49 -7.50 12.85
N ALA A 76 4.21 -6.45 13.25
CA ALA A 76 3.75 -5.08 13.18
C ALA A 76 4.62 -4.29 12.22
N GLU A 77 4.02 -3.88 11.10
CA GLU A 77 4.65 -3.00 10.12
C GLU A 77 4.24 -1.55 10.41
N VAL A 78 5.20 -0.63 10.32
CA VAL A 78 4.98 0.79 10.59
C VAL A 78 5.34 1.61 9.36
N LEU A 79 4.35 2.33 8.84
CA LEU A 79 4.54 3.33 7.80
C LEU A 79 4.59 4.71 8.44
N VAL A 80 5.79 5.29 8.52
CA VAL A 80 6.01 6.64 9.11
C VAL A 80 5.70 7.77 8.11
N ALA A 81 5.96 7.52 6.83
CA ALA A 81 5.67 8.46 5.74
C ALA A 81 5.58 7.70 4.40
N GLY A 82 4.58 8.02 3.58
CA GLY A 82 4.37 7.39 2.28
C GLY A 82 2.90 7.12 1.99
N LEU A 83 2.64 6.07 1.23
CA LEU A 83 1.34 5.65 0.72
C LEU A 83 0.98 4.26 1.26
N ALA A 84 -0.28 4.06 1.61
CA ALA A 84 -0.86 2.76 1.92
C ALA A 84 -2.00 2.48 0.93
N LEU A 85 -1.93 1.35 0.22
CA LEU A 85 -3.00 0.87 -0.65
C LEU A 85 -3.56 -0.40 -0.03
N TYR A 86 -4.85 -0.45 0.30
CA TYR A 86 -5.40 -1.63 0.94
C TYR A 86 -6.80 -1.96 0.45
N ARG A 87 -7.14 -3.22 0.63
CA ARG A 87 -8.50 -3.73 0.50
C ARG A 87 -9.00 -4.03 1.90
N ASP A 88 -10.20 -3.56 2.22
CA ASP A 88 -10.83 -3.90 3.49
C ASP A 88 -11.41 -5.32 3.47
N THR A 89 -11.97 -5.79 4.58
CA THR A 89 -12.61 -7.11 4.66
C THR A 89 -13.92 -7.20 3.87
N GLU A 90 -14.51 -6.07 3.47
CA GLU A 90 -15.69 -6.00 2.59
C GLU A 90 -15.30 -5.98 1.09
N GLY A 91 -14.00 -5.93 0.79
CA GLY A 91 -13.49 -5.91 -0.57
C GLY A 91 -13.36 -4.51 -1.19
N ARG A 92 -13.64 -3.43 -0.44
CA ARG A 92 -13.48 -2.06 -0.93
C ARG A 92 -12.01 -1.68 -0.96
N PHE A 93 -11.64 -0.89 -1.97
CA PHE A 93 -10.28 -0.40 -2.15
C PHE A 93 -10.11 0.99 -1.58
N HIS A 94 -8.99 1.20 -0.90
CA HIS A 94 -8.68 2.43 -0.19
C HIS A 94 -7.23 2.84 -0.47
N ALA A 95 -7.01 4.13 -0.68
CA ALA A 95 -5.68 4.74 -0.76
C ALA A 95 -5.53 5.80 0.33
N LEU A 96 -4.47 5.68 1.14
CA LEU A 96 -4.13 6.63 2.20
C LEU A 96 -2.73 7.15 1.97
N MET A 97 -2.53 8.46 2.07
CA MET A 97 -1.22 9.06 1.87
C MET A 97 -0.92 10.14 2.88
N HIS A 98 0.30 10.14 3.40
CA HIS A 98 0.76 11.24 4.26
C HIS A 98 0.80 12.55 3.47
N GLU A 99 0.55 13.67 4.13
CA GLU A 99 0.57 14.97 3.45
C GLU A 99 1.95 15.30 2.84
N GLY A 100 1.93 16.05 1.74
CA GLY A 100 3.14 16.52 1.05
C GLY A 100 3.97 15.45 0.33
N GLN A 101 3.46 14.21 0.24
CA GLN A 101 4.13 13.15 -0.52
C GLN A 101 3.86 13.26 -2.03
N ASP A 102 4.80 12.76 -2.82
CA ASP A 102 4.64 12.63 -4.28
C ASP A 102 3.82 11.37 -4.60
N GLY A 103 2.50 11.51 -4.62
CA GLY A 103 1.57 10.40 -4.85
C GLY A 103 1.81 9.70 -6.18
N LYS A 104 2.13 10.46 -7.24
CA LYS A 104 2.43 9.90 -8.56
C LYS A 104 3.62 8.93 -8.47
N ARG A 105 4.74 9.36 -7.90
CA ARG A 105 5.95 8.53 -7.82
C ARG A 105 5.78 7.33 -6.90
N LEU A 106 5.02 7.46 -5.81
CA LEU A 106 4.73 6.35 -4.91
C LEU A 106 3.86 5.28 -5.56
N ILE A 107 2.80 5.69 -6.27
CA ILE A 107 1.93 4.77 -7.00
C ILE A 107 2.69 4.09 -8.14
N GLU A 108 3.53 4.83 -8.88
CA GLU A 108 4.42 4.27 -9.91
C GLU A 108 5.39 3.24 -9.33
N ALA A 109 5.98 3.50 -8.16
CA ALA A 109 6.88 2.58 -7.48
C ALA A 109 6.15 1.28 -7.09
N ALA A 110 4.96 1.39 -6.50
CA ALA A 110 4.11 0.24 -6.16
C ALA A 110 3.76 -0.61 -7.39
N TYR A 111 3.31 0.05 -8.47
CA TYR A 111 2.95 -0.63 -9.71
C TYR A 111 4.14 -1.37 -10.34
N ARG A 112 5.30 -0.71 -10.43
CA ARG A 112 6.53 -1.33 -10.96
C ARG A 112 7.01 -2.50 -10.11
N PHE A 113 6.98 -2.35 -8.79
CA PHE A 113 7.32 -3.40 -7.83
C PHE A 113 6.46 -4.65 -8.05
N CYS A 114 5.13 -4.50 -7.98
CA CYS A 114 4.22 -5.65 -8.15
C CYS A 114 4.30 -6.26 -9.55
N THR A 115 4.49 -5.43 -10.59
CA THR A 115 4.67 -5.93 -11.97
C THR A 115 5.93 -6.78 -12.10
N ARG A 116 7.04 -6.34 -11.50
CA ARG A 116 8.29 -7.10 -11.49
C ARG A 116 8.14 -8.39 -10.69
N TRP A 117 7.44 -8.35 -9.56
CA TRP A 117 7.22 -9.52 -8.72
C TRP A 117 6.44 -10.62 -9.46
N ILE A 118 5.37 -10.25 -10.18
CA ILE A 118 4.62 -11.21 -11.03
C ILE A 118 5.51 -11.83 -12.11
N ARG A 119 6.34 -11.03 -12.78
CA ARG A 119 7.16 -11.48 -13.90
C ARG A 119 8.33 -12.39 -13.50
N LEU A 120 8.88 -12.20 -12.30
CA LEU A 120 10.07 -12.92 -11.85
C LEU A 120 9.75 -14.16 -11.00
N ASP A 121 8.49 -14.37 -10.62
CA ASP A 121 8.03 -15.50 -9.77
C ASP A 121 8.90 -15.73 -8.52
N ILE A 122 9.27 -14.62 -7.85
CA ILE A 122 10.08 -14.62 -6.62
C ILE A 122 9.19 -14.83 -5.40
#